data_AF-A0A3P6NBN5-F1
#
_entry.id   AF-A0A3P6NBN5-F1
#
_cell.length_a   1.000
_cell.length_b   1.000
_cell.length_c   1.000
_cell.angle_alpha   90.00
_cell.angle_beta   90.00
_cell.angle_gamma   90.00
#
_symmetry.space_group_name_H-M   'P 1'
#
loop_
_entity.id
_entity.type
_entity.pdbx_description
1 polymer ?
#
loop_
_entity_poly.entity_id
_entity_poly.type
_entity_poly.pdbx_seq_one_letter_code
_entity_poly.pdbx_strand_id
1 'polypeptide(L)'
;MFPIVSAASIVAKVSRDRLLRDWNFVEGSVKIPDDGYGSGYPGGEYLTTFDPNTKKFLRDAIDPVFGYPNLVRFSWKTAEVILEKSAVPCKWEEPGKIELTSWFHSGAKDEKPLPQRSAFFVDRFISNVVHF
;
A
#
# COMPACT_ATOMS: atom_id res chain seq x y z
N MET A 1 -7.21 8.33 38.17
CA MET A 1 -7.99 8.63 36.93
C MET A 1 -8.10 10.15 36.81
N PHE A 2 -7.92 10.71 35.61
CA PHE A 2 -7.90 12.17 35.41
C PHE A 2 -9.14 12.61 34.61
N PRO A 3 -10.05 13.43 35.17
CA PRO A 3 -11.29 13.85 34.48
C PRO A 3 -11.03 14.50 33.11
N ILE A 4 -9.92 15.23 32.97
CA ILE A 4 -9.52 15.86 31.71
C ILE A 4 -9.26 14.85 30.58
N VAL A 5 -8.71 13.68 30.91
CA VAL A 5 -8.46 12.59 29.94
C VAL A 5 -9.77 11.94 29.53
N SER A 6 -10.73 11.82 30.45
CA SER A 6 -12.07 11.32 30.13
C SER A 6 -12.81 12.26 29.18
N ALA A 7 -12.77 13.56 29.42
CA ALA A 7 -13.36 14.56 28.53
C ALA A 7 -12.74 14.50 27.12
N ALA A 8 -11.41 14.42 27.02
CA ALA A 8 -10.71 14.26 25.75
C ALA A 8 -11.13 12.97 25.02
N SER A 9 -11.31 11.87 25.76
CA SER A 9 -11.77 10.59 25.19
C SER A 9 -13.18 10.66 24.63
N ILE A 10 -14.09 11.39 25.29
CA ILE A 10 -15.46 11.61 24.80
C ILE A 10 -15.41 12.40 23.48
N VAL A 11 -14.67 13.53 23.46
CA VAL A 11 -14.54 14.37 22.26
C VAL A 11 -13.95 13.57 21.10
N ALA A 12 -12.89 12.79 21.33
CA ALA A 12 -12.26 11.99 20.30
C ALA A 12 -13.22 10.97 19.66
N LYS A 13 -14.00 10.25 20.47
CA LYS A 13 -14.97 9.24 19.98
C LYS A 13 -16.11 9.89 19.22
N VAL A 14 -16.73 10.93 19.79
CA VAL A 14 -17.88 11.61 19.17
C VAL A 14 -17.48 12.23 17.83
N SER A 15 -16.32 12.87 17.76
CA SER A 15 -15.79 13.44 16.51
C SER A 15 -15.51 12.36 15.47
N ARG A 16 -14.84 11.26 15.85
CA ARG A 16 -14.59 10.13 14.96
C ARG A 16 -15.89 9.56 14.40
N ASP A 17 -16.85 9.28 15.27
CA ASP A 17 -18.11 8.65 14.87
C ASP A 17 -18.93 9.57 13.96
N ARG A 18 -18.86 10.89 14.17
CA ARG A 18 -19.46 11.87 13.26
C ARG A 18 -18.78 11.87 11.89
N LEU A 19 -17.45 11.95 11.86
CA LEU A 19 -16.69 11.96 10.60
C LEU A 19 -16.91 10.70 9.77
N LEU A 20 -17.02 9.54 10.43
CA LEU A 20 -17.30 8.29 9.75
C LEU A 20 -18.74 8.24 9.21
N ARG A 21 -19.75 8.68 9.98
CA ARG A 21 -21.13 8.72 9.50
C ARG A 21 -21.33 9.63 8.30
N ASP A 22 -20.65 10.79 8.32
CA ASP A 22 -20.75 11.81 7.27
C ASP A 22 -19.68 11.61 6.17
N TRP A 23 -18.96 10.49 6.18
CA TRP A 23 -17.86 10.24 5.24
C TRP A 23 -18.40 10.12 3.81
N ASN A 24 -17.83 10.92 2.90
CA ASN A 24 -18.14 10.87 1.49
C ASN A 24 -16.92 10.33 0.72
N PHE A 25 -17.14 9.29 -0.08
CA PHE A 25 -16.09 8.69 -0.90
C PHE A 25 -15.81 9.57 -2.11
N VAL A 26 -14.61 10.13 -2.17
CA VAL A 26 -14.15 10.99 -3.28
C VAL A 26 -13.95 10.17 -4.55
N GLU A 27 -13.71 8.87 -4.41
CA GLU A 27 -13.52 7.89 -5.47
C GLU A 27 -14.83 7.59 -6.25
N GLY A 28 -15.98 8.08 -5.78
CA GLY A 28 -17.27 7.90 -6.43
C GLY A 28 -17.86 6.53 -6.16
N SER A 29 -17.83 5.64 -7.15
CA SER A 29 -18.51 4.33 -7.13
C SER A 29 -17.77 3.28 -6.30
N VAL A 30 -17.67 3.49 -4.99
CA VAL A 30 -17.19 2.50 -4.04
C VAL A 30 -18.31 1.51 -3.72
N LYS A 31 -18.02 0.21 -3.81
CA LYS A 31 -18.97 -0.84 -3.44
C LYS A 31 -19.01 -0.98 -1.92
N ILE A 32 -20.00 -0.34 -1.30
CA ILE A 32 -20.26 -0.44 0.13
C ILE A 32 -21.37 -1.49 0.33
N PRO A 33 -21.17 -2.53 1.15
CA PRO A 33 -22.23 -3.47 1.51
C PRO A 33 -23.43 -2.75 2.17
N ASP A 34 -24.63 -3.33 2.06
CA ASP A 34 -25.85 -2.77 2.68
C ASP A 34 -25.72 -2.60 4.21
N ASP A 35 -24.95 -3.48 4.86
CA ASP A 35 -24.65 -3.44 6.30
C ASP A 35 -23.52 -2.44 6.66
N GLY A 36 -23.06 -1.64 5.69
CA GLY A 36 -21.94 -0.72 5.82
C GLY A 36 -20.57 -1.40 5.87
N TYR A 37 -19.57 -0.66 6.38
CA TYR A 37 -18.18 -1.12 6.53
C TYR A 37 -17.86 -1.67 7.94
N GLY A 38 -18.88 -1.94 8.75
CA GLY A 38 -18.73 -2.49 10.10
C GLY A 38 -18.10 -1.53 11.12
N SER A 39 -17.50 -2.11 12.16
CA SER A 39 -16.80 -1.42 13.25
C SER A 39 -15.46 -0.78 12.83
N GLY A 40 -14.91 -1.16 11.68
CA GLY A 40 -13.58 -0.75 11.22
C GLY A 40 -12.43 -1.57 11.81
N TYR A 41 -12.73 -2.63 12.57
CA TYR A 41 -11.72 -3.53 13.13
C TYR A 41 -11.79 -4.90 12.44
N PRO A 42 -10.97 -5.15 11.40
CA PRO A 42 -10.77 -6.50 10.89
C PRO A 42 -10.11 -7.33 12.01
N GLY A 43 -10.90 -8.07 12.78
CA GLY A 43 -10.41 -8.79 13.96
C GLY A 43 -9.10 -9.56 13.67
N GLY A 44 -8.12 -9.38 14.57
CA GLY A 44 -6.87 -10.12 14.58
C GLY A 44 -7.07 -11.53 15.14
N GLU A 45 -6.11 -12.42 14.89
CA GLU A 45 -6.13 -13.83 15.29
C GLU A 45 -6.37 -14.05 16.80
N TYR A 46 -6.09 -13.04 17.64
CA TYR A 46 -6.19 -13.12 19.11
C TYR A 46 -7.25 -12.23 19.75
N LEU A 47 -8.08 -11.50 18.98
CA LEU A 47 -9.14 -10.65 19.54
C LEU A 47 -10.51 -11.26 19.24
N THR A 48 -11.30 -11.50 20.28
CA THR A 48 -12.63 -12.13 20.24
C THR A 48 -13.72 -11.30 19.55
N THR A 49 -13.38 -10.12 19.03
CA THR A 49 -14.26 -9.28 18.22
C THR A 49 -13.87 -9.41 16.74
N PHE A 50 -14.17 -10.57 16.16
CA PHE A 50 -14.15 -10.75 14.72
C PHE A 50 -15.34 -9.98 14.12
N ASP A 51 -15.05 -8.89 13.41
CA ASP A 51 -16.07 -8.19 12.64
C ASP A 51 -16.13 -8.73 11.19
N PRO A 52 -17.12 -9.57 10.87
CA PRO A 52 -17.29 -10.10 9.51
C PRO A 52 -17.60 -8.99 8.49
N ASN A 53 -18.27 -7.91 8.90
CA ASN A 53 -18.71 -6.85 8.00
C ASN A 53 -17.53 -6.00 7.55
N THR A 54 -16.60 -5.69 8.45
CA THR A 54 -15.35 -4.99 8.07
C THR A 54 -14.55 -5.82 7.06
N LYS A 55 -14.40 -7.14 7.28
CA LYS A 55 -13.68 -8.01 6.33
C LYS A 55 -14.41 -8.15 4.99
N LYS A 56 -15.75 -8.18 5.00
CA LYS A 56 -16.57 -8.20 3.79
C LYS A 56 -16.38 -6.92 2.99
N PHE A 57 -16.49 -5.75 3.64
CA PHE A 57 -16.23 -4.46 3.00
C PHE A 57 -14.83 -4.40 2.38
N LEU A 58 -13.78 -4.84 3.09
CA LEU A 58 -12.43 -4.89 2.53
C LEU A 58 -12.33 -5.80 1.29
N ARG A 59 -13.11 -6.89 1.20
CA ARG A 59 -13.08 -7.72 -0.02
C ARG A 59 -13.85 -7.10 -1.18
N ASP A 60 -14.97 -6.44 -0.88
CA ASP A 60 -15.90 -5.95 -1.91
C ASP A 60 -15.49 -4.57 -2.47
N ALA A 61 -14.83 -3.74 -1.67
CA ALA A 61 -14.43 -2.38 -2.01
C ALA A 61 -13.08 -2.27 -2.74
N ILE A 62 -12.44 -3.41 -3.08
CA ILE A 62 -11.14 -3.43 -3.74
C ILE A 62 -11.26 -3.20 -5.26
N ASP A 63 -10.45 -2.28 -5.76
CA ASP A 63 -10.17 -2.08 -7.18
C ASP A 63 -8.89 -2.85 -7.57
N PRO A 64 -8.86 -3.57 -8.71
CA PRO A 64 -7.70 -4.36 -9.10
C PRO A 64 -6.42 -3.55 -9.33
N VAL A 65 -6.52 -2.27 -9.68
CA VAL A 65 -5.38 -1.40 -10.01
C VAL A 65 -5.06 -0.47 -8.86
N PHE A 66 -6.06 0.23 -8.33
CA PHE A 66 -5.90 1.28 -7.31
C PHE A 66 -5.96 0.75 -5.87
N GLY A 67 -6.45 -0.47 -5.67
CA GLY A 67 -6.61 -1.05 -4.33
C GLY A 67 -7.84 -0.51 -3.62
N TYR A 68 -7.67 0.22 -2.51
CA TYR A 68 -8.79 0.64 -1.67
C TYR A 68 -9.14 2.12 -1.79
N PRO A 69 -10.38 2.52 -1.43
CA PRO A 69 -10.70 3.92 -1.19
C PRO A 69 -9.91 4.47 0.01
N ASN A 70 -9.76 5.80 0.07
CA ASN A 70 -8.97 6.52 1.08
C ASN A 70 -9.40 6.27 2.53
N LEU A 71 -10.61 5.77 2.76
CA LEU A 71 -11.07 5.37 4.08
C LEU A 71 -10.23 4.23 4.67
N VAL A 72 -9.71 3.34 3.83
CA VAL A 72 -8.97 2.15 4.26
C VAL A 72 -7.50 2.50 4.53
N ARG A 73 -6.98 1.98 5.64
CA ARG A 73 -5.57 2.11 6.00
C ARG A 73 -4.74 1.02 5.33
N PHE A 74 -4.03 1.37 4.26
CA PHE A 74 -3.17 0.43 3.51
C PHE A 74 -2.08 -0.21 4.38
N SER A 75 -1.62 0.47 5.43
CA SER A 75 -0.60 -0.04 6.36
C SER A 75 -1.11 -1.12 7.33
N TRP A 76 -2.41 -1.45 7.31
CA TRP A 76 -2.95 -2.51 8.15
C TRP A 76 -2.67 -3.87 7.53
N LYS A 77 -2.15 -4.81 8.34
CA LYS A 77 -1.77 -6.14 7.87
C LYS A 77 -2.90 -6.88 7.14
N THR A 78 -4.13 -6.78 7.63
CA THR A 78 -5.27 -7.41 6.96
C THR A 78 -5.59 -6.78 5.60
N ALA A 79 -5.44 -5.46 5.46
CA ALA A 79 -5.65 -4.77 4.20
C ALA A 79 -4.58 -5.16 3.19
N GLU A 80 -3.31 -5.18 3.60
CA GLU A 80 -2.16 -5.62 2.81
C GLU A 80 -2.34 -7.05 2.28
N VAL A 81 -2.65 -8.02 3.14
CA VAL A 81 -2.81 -9.43 2.76
C VAL A 81 -3.99 -9.64 1.78
N ILE A 82 -5.07 -8.87 1.91
CA ILE A 82 -6.19 -8.95 0.98
C ILE A 82 -5.80 -8.27 -0.36
N LEU A 83 -5.09 -7.15 -0.30
CA LEU A 83 -4.63 -6.42 -1.49
C LEU A 83 -3.69 -7.29 -2.34
N GLU A 84 -2.70 -7.93 -1.73
CA GLU A 84 -1.75 -8.82 -2.42
C GLU A 84 -2.43 -10.00 -3.14
N LYS A 85 -3.58 -10.46 -2.62
CA LYS A 85 -4.31 -11.61 -3.18
C LYS A 85 -5.29 -11.23 -4.28
N SER A 86 -5.80 -10.00 -4.26
CA SER A 86 -6.94 -9.60 -5.07
C SER A 86 -6.64 -8.46 -6.05
N ALA A 87 -5.58 -7.69 -5.84
CA ALA A 87 -5.13 -6.64 -6.75
C ALA A 87 -3.93 -7.09 -7.61
N VAL A 88 -3.64 -6.32 -8.64
CA VAL A 88 -2.50 -6.52 -9.53
C VAL A 88 -1.19 -6.30 -8.75
N PRO A 89 -0.17 -7.15 -8.92
CA PRO A 89 1.11 -7.00 -8.23
C PRO A 89 1.79 -5.68 -8.64
N CYS A 90 2.06 -4.83 -7.66
CA CYS A 90 2.80 -3.59 -7.83
C CYS A 90 4.21 -3.77 -7.24
N LYS A 91 5.23 -3.35 -7.98
CA LYS A 91 6.61 -3.29 -7.49
C LYS A 91 7.00 -1.83 -7.35
N TRP A 92 7.29 -1.43 -6.12
CA TRP A 92 7.89 -0.13 -5.84
C TRP A 92 9.40 -0.24 -5.94
N GLU A 93 10.06 0.85 -6.31
CA GLU A 93 11.51 0.94 -6.17
C GLU A 93 11.83 0.92 -4.67
N GLU A 94 12.57 -0.09 -4.24
CA GLU A 94 13.12 -0.10 -2.90
C GLU A 94 14.11 1.08 -2.78
N PRO A 95 14.03 1.91 -1.72
CA PRO A 95 15.02 2.95 -1.50
C PRO A 95 16.40 2.29 -1.47
N GLY A 96 17.21 2.59 -2.49
CA GLY A 96 18.38 1.79 -2.84
C GLY A 96 19.28 1.52 -1.63
N LYS A 97 19.49 0.22 -1.32
CA LYS A 97 20.69 -0.20 -0.59
C LYS A 97 21.87 0.13 -1.49
N ILE A 98 22.51 1.28 -1.25
CA ILE A 98 23.79 1.61 -1.89
C ILE A 98 24.81 0.65 -1.28
N GLU A 99 25.07 -0.47 -1.96
CA GLU A 99 26.23 -1.30 -1.65
C GLU A 99 27.48 -0.52 -2.09
N LEU A 100 28.10 0.18 -1.14
CA LEU A 100 29.33 0.97 -1.26
C LEU A 100 30.53 0.18 -1.85
N THR A 101 30.41 -1.14 -1.96
CA THR A 101 31.45 -2.06 -2.45
C THR A 101 31.44 -2.26 -3.97
N SER A 102 30.39 -1.83 -4.69
CA SER A 102 30.29 -1.99 -6.15
C SER A 102 31.38 -1.26 -6.95
N TRP A 103 32.11 -0.35 -6.32
CA TRP A 103 33.21 0.41 -6.96
C TRP A 103 34.54 -0.36 -7.02
N PHE A 104 34.66 -1.50 -6.32
CA PHE A 104 35.90 -2.30 -6.26
C PHE A 104 35.92 -3.50 -7.22
N HIS A 105 35.40 -3.36 -8.43
CA HIS A 105 35.62 -4.37 -9.46
C HIS A 105 37.05 -4.24 -10.02
N SER A 106 37.97 -5.02 -9.45
CA SER A 106 39.21 -5.40 -10.12
C SER A 106 38.86 -6.12 -11.41
N GLY A 107 38.93 -5.40 -12.54
CA GLY A 107 38.60 -5.96 -13.85
C GLY A 107 39.42 -7.21 -14.17
N ALA A 108 38.75 -8.27 -14.62
CA ALA A 108 39.40 -9.44 -15.18
C ALA A 108 40.23 -9.01 -16.39
N LYS A 109 41.52 -9.34 -16.36
CA LYS A 109 42.41 -9.22 -17.51
C LYS A 109 41.95 -10.25 -18.56
N ASP A 110 41.90 -9.83 -19.82
CA ASP A 110 41.81 -10.67 -21.04
C ASP A 110 40.44 -10.87 -21.72
N GLU A 111 39.65 -9.80 -21.90
CA GLU A 111 38.61 -9.75 -22.94
C GLU A 111 38.81 -8.53 -23.87
N LYS A 112 38.69 -8.73 -25.20
CA LYS A 112 38.78 -7.65 -26.20
C LYS A 112 37.69 -6.61 -25.88
N PRO A 113 37.98 -5.29 -25.91
CA PRO A 113 36.98 -4.29 -25.58
C PRO A 113 35.88 -4.33 -26.65
N LEU A 114 34.72 -4.86 -26.27
CA LEU A 114 33.49 -4.66 -27.02
C LEU A 114 33.27 -3.15 -27.17
N PRO A 115 32.76 -2.65 -28.31
CA PRO A 115 32.52 -1.22 -28.50
C PRO A 115 31.65 -0.70 -27.36
N GLN A 116 32.25 0.15 -26.52
CA GLN A 116 31.60 0.66 -25.34
C GLN A 116 30.50 1.63 -25.79
N ARG A 117 29.25 1.31 -25.47
CA ARG A 117 28.10 2.17 -25.77
C ARG A 117 28.36 3.55 -25.16
N SER A 118 28.10 4.62 -25.91
CA SER A 118 28.37 5.98 -25.41
C SER A 118 27.62 6.23 -24.10
N ALA A 119 28.27 6.90 -23.15
CA ALA A 119 27.70 7.26 -21.85
C ALA A 119 26.29 7.88 -21.98
N PHE A 120 26.07 8.68 -23.02
CA PHE A 120 24.76 9.29 -23.34
C PHE A 120 23.57 8.32 -23.27
N PHE A 121 23.70 7.08 -23.79
CA PHE A 121 22.62 6.09 -23.80
C PHE A 121 22.52 5.32 -22.48
N VAL A 122 23.66 5.05 -21.84
CA VAL A 122 23.72 4.30 -20.58
C VAL A 122 23.08 5.11 -19.46
N ASP A 123 23.47 6.38 -19.32
CA ASP A 123 22.99 7.28 -18.27
C ASP A 123 21.48 7.58 -18.35
N ARG A 124 20.88 7.36 -19.53
CA ARG A 124 19.47 7.61 -19.81
C ARG A 124 18.62 6.34 -19.89
N PHE A 125 19.22 5.18 -19.64
CA PHE A 125 18.55 3.87 -19.74
C PHE A 125 17.90 3.62 -21.12
N ILE A 126 18.51 4.13 -22.20
CA ILE A 126 17.99 3.99 -23.58
C ILE A 126 18.61 2.76 -24.22
N SER A 127 17.77 1.81 -24.63
CA SER A 127 18.15 0.57 -25.33
C SER A 127 17.52 0.48 -26.72
N ASN A 128 18.07 -0.39 -27.59
CA ASN A 128 17.49 -0.62 -28.91
C ASN A 128 16.34 -1.63 -28.77
N VAL A 129 15.21 -1.36 -29.42
CA VAL A 129 14.10 -2.31 -29.49
C VAL A 129 14.45 -3.39 -30.51
N VAL A 130 14.68 -4.61 -30.04
CA VAL A 130 15.01 -5.78 -30.89
C VAL A 130 13.81 -6.66 -31.19
N HIS A 131 12.73 -6.54 -30.41
CA HIS A 131 11.46 -7.26 -30.59
C HIS A 131 10.30 -6.37 -30.14
N PHE A 132 9.14 -6.50 -30.81
CA PHE A 132 7.89 -5.84 -30.46
C PHE A 132 6.91 -6.87 -29.87
#